data_AF-A0A7K9BIW5-F1
#
_entry.id   AF-A0A7K9BIW5-F1
#
_cell.length_a   1.000
_cell.length_b   1.000
_cell.length_c   1.000
_cell.angle_alpha   90.00
_cell.angle_beta   90.00
_cell.angle_gamma   90.00
#
_symmetry.space_group_name_H-M   'P 1'
#
loop_
_entity.id
_entity.type
_entity.pdbx_description
1 polymer ?
#
loop_
_entity_poly.entity_id
_entity_poly.type
_entity_poly.pdbx_seq_one_letter_code
_entity_poly.pdbx_strand_id
1 'polypeptide(L)'
;VPELAARGVIQQVFPLHEQRILKRLMKSWVQAVCEAQPLGKALRGGTGGHRGSLPRSRPRHPPPDEICDYFGVKIAMYFAWLGFYTSAMVYPAVFGSILYTFTESDQTSQDICCVVFAIFNVIWATLFLEEWKRRGAEFAYKWGTLDTPAESIEEPRPQFRGVKRISPVTSAEEFYYPPWKRLLFQCLVSLPVCLFCLSFVFLVMLGCFQLQELVLSVKELPRIIRFLPKIVLAVIVTACDELYKKIAYWL
;
A
#
# COMPACT_ATOMS: atom_id res chain seq x y z
N VAL A 1 13.33 -6.45 25.84
CA VAL A 1 12.26 -7.39 25.38
C VAL A 1 12.51 -7.92 23.97
N PRO A 2 12.75 -7.08 22.93
CA PRO A 2 12.80 -7.60 21.56
C PRO A 2 14.05 -8.44 21.28
N GLU A 3 15.16 -8.23 21.99
CA GLU A 3 16.33 -9.12 21.97
C GLU A 3 16.05 -10.49 22.62
N LEU A 4 15.25 -10.53 23.70
CA LEU A 4 14.86 -11.79 24.36
C LEU A 4 13.90 -12.61 23.48
N ALA A 5 13.04 -11.94 22.72
CA ALA A 5 12.23 -12.58 21.68
C ALA A 5 13.11 -13.12 20.55
N ALA A 6 14.08 -12.34 20.08
CA ALA A 6 15.03 -12.80 19.06
C ALA A 6 15.90 -13.99 19.51
N ARG A 7 16.18 -14.11 20.81
CA ARG A 7 16.91 -15.23 21.42
C ARG A 7 16.01 -16.45 21.72
N GLY A 8 14.72 -16.40 21.43
CA GLY A 8 13.77 -17.48 21.67
C GLY A 8 13.37 -17.69 23.14
N VAL A 9 13.71 -16.75 24.03
CA VAL A 9 13.34 -16.80 25.46
C VAL A 9 11.88 -16.40 25.65
N ILE A 10 11.38 -15.48 24.82
CA ILE A 10 9.99 -15.05 24.79
C ILE A 10 9.39 -15.47 23.44
N GLN A 11 8.29 -16.23 23.47
CA GLN A 11 7.66 -16.73 22.24
C GLN A 11 7.01 -15.60 21.43
N GLN A 12 6.21 -14.75 22.07
CA GLN A 12 5.50 -13.64 21.42
C GLN A 12 5.00 -12.62 22.44
N VAL A 13 4.92 -11.35 22.02
CA VAL A 13 4.37 -10.25 22.81
C VAL A 13 3.35 -9.52 21.95
N PHE A 14 2.09 -9.50 22.39
CA PHE A 14 1.01 -8.82 21.66
C PHE A 14 0.16 -7.97 22.61
N PRO A 15 -0.32 -6.80 22.16
CA PRO A 15 -1.28 -6.02 22.91
C PRO A 15 -2.65 -6.74 22.93
N LEU A 16 -3.37 -6.63 24.05
CA LEU A 16 -4.74 -7.16 24.15
C LEU A 16 -5.75 -6.13 23.62
N HIS A 17 -6.68 -6.59 22.78
CA HIS A 17 -7.71 -5.73 22.22
C HIS A 17 -8.88 -5.49 23.18
N GLU A 18 -9.23 -4.21 23.35
CA GLU A 18 -10.49 -3.84 24.02
C GLU A 18 -11.70 -4.01 23.08
N GLN A 19 -12.48 -5.06 23.32
CA GLN A 19 -13.62 -5.47 22.48
C GLN A 19 -14.72 -4.40 22.37
N ARG A 20 -14.92 -3.58 23.42
CA ARG A 20 -15.96 -2.53 23.43
C ARG A 20 -15.65 -1.42 22.42
N ILE A 21 -14.40 -0.94 22.43
CA ILE A 21 -13.91 0.08 21.50
C ILE A 21 -13.93 -0.47 20.09
N LEU A 22 -13.43 -1.70 19.89
CA LEU A 22 -13.38 -2.34 18.57
C LEU A 22 -14.76 -2.47 17.93
N LYS A 23 -15.79 -2.91 18.69
CA LYS A 23 -17.16 -3.01 18.18
C LYS A 23 -17.75 -1.64 17.80
N ARG A 24 -17.46 -0.60 18.60
CA ARG A 24 -17.88 0.77 18.29
C ARG A 24 -17.20 1.28 17.02
N LEU A 25 -15.89 1.07 16.92
CA LEU A 25 -15.08 1.47 15.77
C LEU A 25 -15.55 0.78 14.49
N MET A 26 -15.79 -0.53 14.54
CA MET A 26 -16.31 -1.29 13.40
C MET A 26 -17.66 -0.75 12.91
N LYS A 27 -18.59 -0.44 13.83
CA LYS A 27 -19.89 0.14 13.47
C LYS A 27 -19.77 1.53 12.85
N SER A 28 -18.94 2.39 13.46
CA SER A 28 -18.67 3.75 12.96
C SER A 28 -18.00 3.73 11.58
N TRP A 29 -17.02 2.86 11.41
CA TRP A 29 -16.22 2.74 10.19
C TRP A 29 -17.04 2.24 9.01
N VAL A 30 -17.82 1.16 9.19
CA VAL A 30 -18.70 0.63 8.13
C VAL A 30 -19.70 1.68 7.65
N GLN A 31 -20.24 2.48 8.56
CA GLN A 31 -21.19 3.53 8.23
C GLN A 31 -20.52 4.72 7.51
N ALA A 32 -19.28 5.04 7.88
CA ALA A 32 -18.54 6.12 7.25
C ALA A 32 -17.97 5.79 5.86
N VAL A 33 -17.85 4.52 5.47
CA VAL A 33 -17.56 4.15 4.08
C VAL A 33 -18.71 4.54 3.15
N CYS A 34 -19.96 4.52 3.65
CA CYS A 34 -21.14 4.93 2.90
C CYS A 34 -21.40 6.45 2.92
N GLU A 35 -20.75 7.20 3.83
CA GLU A 35 -20.88 8.65 3.91
C GLU A 35 -19.65 9.34 3.27
N ALA A 36 -19.89 10.24 2.31
CA ALA A 36 -18.83 11.05 1.72
C ALA A 36 -18.14 11.89 2.80
N GLN A 37 -16.82 11.78 2.91
CA GLN A 37 -16.05 12.49 3.94
C GLN A 37 -16.23 14.00 3.79
N PRO A 38 -16.65 14.73 4.84
CA PRO A 38 -16.85 16.17 4.79
C PRO A 38 -15.51 16.93 4.93
N LEU A 39 -14.42 16.47 4.31
CA LEU A 39 -13.13 17.17 4.38
C LEU A 39 -13.14 18.53 3.66
N GLY A 40 -14.09 18.76 2.75
CA GLY A 40 -14.22 20.02 2.01
C GLY A 40 -15.06 21.12 2.69
N LYS A 41 -15.81 20.81 3.77
CA LYS A 41 -16.76 21.78 4.37
C LYS A 41 -16.18 22.54 5.57
N ALA A 42 -15.12 22.05 6.21
CA ALA A 42 -14.53 22.68 7.38
C ALA A 42 -13.76 23.98 7.07
N LEU A 43 -13.37 24.23 5.82
CA LEU A 43 -12.64 25.44 5.41
C LEU A 43 -13.52 26.59 4.91
N ARG A 44 -14.86 26.45 4.91
CA ARG A 44 -15.78 27.48 4.36
C ARG A 44 -16.74 28.11 5.38
N GLY A 45 -16.58 27.83 6.67
CA GLY A 45 -17.46 28.31 7.74
C GLY A 45 -16.72 29.16 8.76
N GLY A 46 -16.13 30.27 8.31
CA GLY A 46 -15.42 31.22 9.16
C GLY A 46 -16.04 32.61 9.14
N THR A 47 -17.32 32.75 9.49
CA THR A 47 -17.93 34.06 9.84
C THR A 47 -19.18 33.87 10.69
N GLY A 48 -19.25 34.58 11.82
CA GLY A 48 -20.48 34.84 12.57
C GLY A 48 -20.62 34.09 13.89
N GLY A 49 -20.38 34.78 15.01
CA GLY A 49 -20.55 34.25 16.36
C GLY A 49 -22.01 34.20 16.82
N HIS A 50 -22.29 33.34 17.80
CA HIS A 50 -23.00 33.72 19.02
C HIS A 50 -22.96 32.57 20.05
N ARG A 51 -22.85 32.99 21.32
CA ARG A 51 -22.76 32.22 22.56
C ARG A 51 -24.00 31.33 22.76
N GLY A 52 -23.77 30.02 22.92
CA GLY A 52 -24.77 29.04 23.34
C GLY A 52 -24.07 27.78 23.84
N SER A 53 -24.13 27.53 25.14
CA SER A 53 -23.60 26.34 25.82
C SER A 53 -24.43 25.11 25.43
N LEU A 54 -24.01 24.41 24.38
CA LEU A 54 -24.43 23.03 24.11
C LEU A 54 -23.67 22.06 25.02
N PRO A 55 -24.29 20.94 25.47
CA PRO A 55 -23.56 19.86 26.12
C PRO A 55 -22.48 19.38 25.15
N ARG A 56 -21.30 19.06 25.69
CA ARG A 56 -20.07 18.71 24.99
C ARG A 56 -20.25 17.40 24.19
N SER A 57 -21.04 17.45 23.13
CA SER A 57 -21.11 16.43 22.09
C SER A 57 -19.72 16.37 21.48
N ARG A 58 -19.02 15.25 21.75
CA ARG A 58 -17.69 14.98 21.23
C ARG A 58 -17.67 15.35 19.74
N PRO A 59 -16.64 16.06 19.25
CA PRO A 59 -16.47 16.22 17.81
C PRO A 59 -16.56 14.83 17.19
N ARG A 60 -17.38 14.63 16.15
CA ARG A 60 -17.25 13.44 15.31
C ARG A 60 -15.89 13.58 14.63
N HIS A 61 -14.85 13.09 15.28
CA HIS A 61 -13.56 13.00 14.65
C HIS A 61 -13.73 12.13 13.40
N PRO A 62 -13.17 12.54 12.26
CA PRO A 62 -13.11 11.70 11.07
C PRO A 62 -12.71 10.26 11.47
N PRO A 63 -13.31 9.23 10.86
CA PRO A 63 -13.02 7.85 11.22
C PRO A 63 -11.52 7.45 11.17
N PRO A 64 -10.64 8.06 10.33
CA PRO A 64 -9.21 7.76 10.38
C PRO A 64 -8.54 8.18 11.69
N ASP A 65 -9.05 9.22 12.36
CA ASP A 65 -8.49 9.71 13.62
C ASP A 65 -8.80 8.73 14.77
N GLU A 66 -10.02 8.18 14.82
CA GLU A 66 -10.38 7.16 15.81
C GLU A 66 -9.58 5.84 15.62
N ILE A 67 -9.26 5.51 14.36
CA ILE A 67 -8.38 4.37 14.03
C ILE A 67 -6.94 4.66 14.47
N CYS A 68 -6.48 5.90 14.27
CA CYS A 68 -5.16 6.35 14.71
C CYS A 68 -4.98 6.22 16.21
N ASP A 69 -5.98 6.67 16.99
CA ASP A 69 -5.93 6.59 18.45
C ASP A 69 -5.88 5.15 18.99
N TYR A 70 -6.48 4.18 18.28
CA TYR A 70 -6.56 2.78 18.73
C TYR A 70 -5.46 1.87 18.16
N PHE A 71 -5.18 1.97 16.86
CA PHE A 71 -4.22 1.11 16.15
C PHE A 71 -2.87 1.79 15.90
N GLY A 72 -2.78 3.10 16.11
CA GLY A 72 -1.60 3.89 15.83
C GLY A 72 -1.55 4.41 14.38
N VAL A 73 -0.60 5.32 14.18
CA VAL A 73 -0.46 6.12 12.96
C VAL A 73 -0.18 5.27 11.72
N LYS A 74 0.66 4.23 11.84
CA LYS A 74 1.04 3.37 10.69
C LYS A 74 -0.20 2.70 10.07
N ILE A 75 -1.10 2.17 10.89
CA ILE A 75 -2.32 1.48 10.45
C ILE A 75 -3.35 2.50 9.95
N ALA A 76 -3.51 3.63 10.64
CA ALA A 76 -4.42 4.68 10.23
C ALA A 76 -4.05 5.30 8.87
N MET A 77 -2.75 5.50 8.61
CA MET A 77 -2.26 6.01 7.33
C MET A 77 -2.59 5.05 6.18
N TYR A 78 -2.46 3.74 6.39
CA TYR A 78 -2.86 2.73 5.41
C TYR A 78 -4.37 2.82 5.10
N PHE A 79 -5.22 2.88 6.12
CA PHE A 79 -6.67 2.98 5.90
C PHE A 79 -7.08 4.31 5.28
N ALA A 80 -6.42 5.41 5.63
CA ALA A 80 -6.62 6.72 5.00
C ALA A 80 -6.25 6.68 3.51
N TRP A 81 -5.11 6.05 3.16
CA TRP A 81 -4.70 5.83 1.78
C TRP A 81 -5.69 4.98 1.01
N LEU A 82 -6.15 3.87 1.61
CA LEU A 82 -7.10 2.96 0.98
C LEU A 82 -8.45 3.64 0.71
N GLY A 83 -8.96 4.42 1.66
CA GLY A 83 -10.17 5.22 1.48
C GLY A 83 -10.02 6.25 0.36
N PHE A 84 -8.87 6.94 0.32
CA PHE A 84 -8.57 7.87 -0.76
C PHE A 84 -8.49 7.15 -2.13
N TYR A 85 -7.76 6.04 -2.21
CA TYR A 85 -7.59 5.25 -3.43
C TYR A 85 -8.92 4.75 -4.00
N THR A 86 -9.76 4.15 -3.15
CA THR A 86 -11.09 3.64 -3.57
C THR A 86 -12.01 4.76 -4.06
N SER A 87 -12.02 5.91 -3.39
CA SER A 87 -12.77 7.08 -3.85
C SER A 87 -12.23 7.64 -5.18
N ALA A 88 -10.90 7.65 -5.36
CA ALA A 88 -10.27 8.16 -6.56
C ALA A 88 -10.41 7.24 -7.78
N MET A 89 -10.59 5.93 -7.57
CA MET A 89 -10.87 4.94 -8.63
C MET A 89 -12.24 5.13 -9.28
N VAL A 90 -13.18 5.81 -8.62
CA VAL A 90 -14.49 6.11 -9.21
C VAL A 90 -14.36 6.98 -10.46
N TYR A 91 -13.41 7.93 -10.49
CA TYR A 91 -13.17 8.79 -11.65
C TYR A 91 -12.80 8.01 -12.92
N PRO A 92 -11.73 7.18 -12.95
CA PRO A 92 -11.40 6.37 -14.12
C PRO A 92 -12.43 5.30 -14.41
N ALA A 93 -13.11 4.73 -13.40
CA ALA A 93 -14.17 3.75 -13.63
C ALA A 93 -15.35 4.35 -14.40
N VAL A 94 -15.84 5.52 -13.99
CA VAL A 94 -16.95 6.20 -14.68
C VAL A 94 -16.52 6.68 -16.06
N PHE A 95 -15.34 7.32 -16.18
CA PHE A 95 -14.85 7.81 -17.46
C PHE A 95 -14.57 6.68 -18.46
N GLY A 96 -13.94 5.60 -18.02
CA GLY A 96 -13.69 4.41 -18.83
C GLY A 96 -14.98 3.71 -19.27
N SER A 97 -15.98 3.62 -18.38
CA SER A 97 -17.29 3.04 -18.73
C SER A 97 -18.01 3.85 -19.83
N ILE A 98 -17.94 5.18 -19.75
CA ILE A 98 -18.51 6.06 -20.79
C ILE A 98 -17.79 5.83 -22.13
N LEU A 99 -16.46 5.84 -22.15
CA LEU A 99 -15.70 5.60 -23.39
C LEU A 99 -15.92 4.19 -23.97
N TYR A 100 -16.11 3.19 -23.11
CA TYR A 100 -16.44 1.83 -23.54
C TYR A 100 -17.73 1.80 -24.36
N THR A 101 -18.79 2.50 -23.91
CA THR A 101 -20.04 2.57 -24.68
C THR A 101 -19.90 3.25 -26.04
N PHE A 102 -18.99 4.21 -26.18
CA PHE A 102 -18.70 4.89 -27.45
C PHE A 102 -17.77 4.11 -28.38
N THR A 103 -17.08 3.09 -27.86
CA THR A 103 -16.16 2.27 -28.65
C THR A 103 -16.91 1.31 -29.58
N GLU A 104 -18.12 0.89 -29.21
CA GLU A 104 -18.94 -0.08 -29.95
C GLU A 104 -19.43 0.43 -31.32
N SER A 105 -19.25 1.71 -31.65
CA SER A 105 -19.83 2.30 -32.86
C SER A 105 -18.97 2.18 -34.12
N ASP A 106 -17.63 2.24 -34.05
CA ASP A 106 -16.73 2.23 -35.23
C ASP A 106 -15.24 2.04 -34.87
N GLN A 107 -14.43 1.48 -35.79
CA GLN A 107 -12.98 1.27 -35.61
C GLN A 107 -12.20 2.59 -35.43
N THR A 108 -12.61 3.67 -36.11
CA THR A 108 -12.02 5.01 -35.94
C THR A 108 -12.37 5.63 -34.60
N SER A 109 -13.56 5.34 -34.05
CA SER A 109 -13.97 5.74 -32.70
C SER A 109 -13.09 5.08 -31.64
N GLN A 110 -12.77 3.79 -31.80
CA GLN A 110 -11.91 3.05 -30.88
C GLN A 110 -10.53 3.68 -30.71
N ASP A 111 -9.85 4.02 -31.82
CA ASP A 111 -8.50 4.59 -31.77
C ASP A 111 -8.50 5.97 -31.07
N ILE A 112 -9.50 6.80 -31.38
CA ILE A 112 -9.67 8.12 -30.75
C ILE A 112 -9.97 7.97 -29.25
N CYS A 113 -10.89 7.07 -28.88
CA CYS A 113 -11.20 6.77 -27.49
C CYS A 113 -9.98 6.26 -26.71
N CYS A 114 -9.13 5.43 -27.33
CA CYS A 114 -7.89 4.95 -26.70
C CYS A 114 -6.91 6.09 -26.39
N VAL A 115 -6.67 7.00 -27.34
CA VAL A 115 -5.78 8.15 -27.14
C VAL A 115 -6.33 9.09 -26.05
N VAL A 116 -7.62 9.38 -26.09
CA VAL A 116 -8.29 10.23 -25.08
C VAL A 116 -8.19 9.58 -23.69
N PHE A 117 -8.42 8.27 -23.59
CA PHE A 117 -8.29 7.52 -22.35
C PHE A 117 -6.85 7.52 -21.82
N ALA A 118 -5.85 7.37 -22.69
CA ALA A 118 -4.44 7.39 -22.29
C ALA A 118 -4.04 8.75 -21.70
N ILE A 119 -4.40 9.85 -22.36
CA ILE A 119 -4.13 11.21 -21.87
C ILE A 119 -4.81 11.44 -20.52
N PHE A 120 -6.09 11.05 -20.40
CA PHE A 120 -6.83 11.13 -19.15
C PHE A 120 -6.15 10.34 -18.03
N ASN A 121 -5.71 9.09 -18.27
CA ASN A 121 -5.05 8.29 -17.24
C ASN A 121 -3.75 8.90 -16.73
N VAL A 122 -2.94 9.49 -17.62
CA VAL A 122 -1.70 10.17 -17.22
C VAL A 122 -2.01 11.38 -16.34
N ILE A 123 -2.99 12.20 -16.72
CA ILE A 123 -3.40 13.37 -15.95
C ILE A 123 -3.99 12.93 -14.60
N TRP A 124 -4.89 11.94 -14.61
CA TRP A 124 -5.51 11.43 -13.40
C TRP A 124 -4.48 10.81 -12.44
N ALA A 125 -3.54 10.00 -12.94
CA ALA A 125 -2.51 9.37 -12.11
C ALA A 125 -1.55 10.39 -11.49
N THR A 126 -1.17 11.44 -12.24
CA THR A 126 -0.32 12.52 -11.72
C THR A 126 -1.06 13.34 -10.65
N LEU A 127 -2.31 13.73 -10.90
CA LEU A 127 -3.14 14.42 -9.91
C LEU A 127 -3.38 13.55 -8.66
N PHE A 128 -3.64 12.26 -8.83
CA PHE A 128 -3.85 11.32 -7.73
C PHE A 128 -2.62 11.24 -6.80
N LEU A 129 -1.42 11.11 -7.38
CA LEU A 129 -0.18 11.05 -6.60
C LEU A 129 0.12 12.36 -5.89
N GLU A 130 -0.03 13.50 -6.58
CA GLU A 130 0.20 14.82 -5.98
C GLU A 130 -0.81 15.14 -4.88
N GLU A 131 -2.08 14.77 -5.08
CA GLU A 131 -3.12 14.96 -4.08
C GLU A 131 -2.89 14.06 -2.85
N TRP A 132 -2.44 12.82 -3.05
CA TRP A 132 -2.03 11.96 -1.94
C TRP A 132 -0.83 12.53 -1.19
N LYS A 133 0.22 13.00 -1.86
CA LYS A 133 1.38 13.61 -1.19
C LYS A 133 0.95 14.75 -0.26
N ARG A 134 0.05 15.62 -0.74
CA ARG A 134 -0.50 16.72 0.07
C ARG A 134 -1.33 16.23 1.25
N ARG A 135 -2.27 15.30 1.01
CA ARG A 135 -3.13 14.74 2.08
C ARG A 135 -2.33 13.94 3.11
N GLY A 136 -1.35 13.17 2.67
CA GLY A 136 -0.45 12.39 3.52
C GLY A 136 0.35 13.29 4.47
N ALA A 137 0.86 14.42 3.97
CA ALA A 137 1.52 15.41 4.81
C ALA A 137 0.55 16.07 5.82
N GLU A 138 -0.68 16.37 5.41
CA GLU A 138 -1.71 16.90 6.32
C GLU A 138 -2.05 15.90 7.45
N PHE A 139 -2.20 14.62 7.13
CA PHE A 139 -2.43 13.57 8.14
C PHE A 139 -1.22 13.38 9.06
N ALA A 140 -0.01 13.35 8.51
CA ALA A 140 1.21 13.24 9.30
C ALA A 140 1.39 14.42 10.28
N TYR A 141 1.03 15.63 9.84
CA TYR A 141 1.00 16.83 10.68
C TYR A 141 -0.05 16.73 11.79
N LYS A 142 -1.30 16.40 11.45
CA LYS A 142 -2.40 16.27 12.43
C LYS A 142 -2.11 15.22 13.50
N TRP A 143 -1.48 14.12 13.13
CA TRP A 143 -1.12 13.04 14.04
C TRP A 143 0.24 13.24 14.73
N GLY A 144 0.92 14.39 14.50
CA GLY A 144 2.15 14.75 15.19
C GLY A 144 3.36 13.89 14.82
N THR A 145 3.35 13.23 13.66
CA THR A 145 4.44 12.36 13.18
C THR A 145 5.33 13.01 12.12
N LEU A 146 5.00 14.24 11.69
CA LEU A 146 5.71 14.94 10.63
C LEU A 146 7.15 15.32 11.01
N ASP A 147 7.35 15.80 12.25
CA ASP A 147 8.61 16.41 12.68
C ASP A 147 9.57 15.44 13.37
N THR A 148 9.10 14.23 13.69
CA THR A 148 9.95 13.16 14.23
C THR A 148 10.72 12.50 13.09
N PRO A 149 12.07 12.58 13.06
CA PRO A 149 12.87 11.84 12.11
C PRO A 149 12.51 10.35 12.20
N ALA A 150 12.17 9.71 11.08
CA ALA A 150 11.85 8.28 11.07
C ALA A 150 12.95 7.42 11.73
N GLU A 151 14.20 7.88 11.66
CA GLU A 151 15.38 7.25 12.25
C GLU A 151 15.46 7.36 13.78
N SER A 152 14.80 8.35 14.42
CA SER A 152 14.85 8.53 15.88
C SER A 152 13.70 7.87 16.63
N ILE A 153 12.60 7.53 15.96
CA ILE A 153 11.48 6.75 16.57
C ILE A 153 11.77 5.25 16.50
N GLU A 154 12.43 4.80 15.44
CA GLU A 154 12.58 3.37 15.16
C GLU A 154 13.83 2.82 15.87
N GLU A 155 13.62 2.20 17.03
CA GLU A 155 14.69 1.47 17.72
C GLU A 155 15.40 0.52 16.73
N PRO A 156 16.75 0.44 16.77
CA PRO A 156 17.48 -0.41 15.86
C PRO A 156 16.99 -1.85 15.98
N ARG A 157 16.75 -2.49 14.82
CA ARG A 157 16.24 -3.87 14.78
C ARG A 157 17.09 -4.77 15.71
N PRO A 158 16.49 -5.67 16.50
CA PRO A 158 17.23 -6.45 17.51
C PRO A 158 18.37 -7.30 16.96
N GLN A 159 18.28 -7.69 15.68
CA GLN A 159 19.28 -8.49 14.97
C GLN A 159 20.29 -7.63 14.19
N PHE A 160 20.28 -6.31 14.38
CA PHE A 160 21.24 -5.42 13.74
C PHE A 160 22.64 -5.66 14.30
N ARG A 161 23.60 -5.92 13.41
CA ARG A 161 25.01 -6.08 13.76
C ARG A 161 25.79 -4.90 13.20
N GLY A 162 26.54 -4.22 14.05
CA GLY A 162 27.38 -3.09 13.70
C GLY A 162 28.52 -2.91 14.69
N VAL A 163 29.42 -1.96 14.39
CA VAL A 163 30.44 -1.54 15.35
C VAL A 163 29.82 -0.52 16.28
N LYS A 164 30.03 -0.64 17.59
CA LYS A 164 29.54 0.36 18.55
C LYS A 164 30.23 1.70 18.31
N ARG A 165 29.45 2.76 18.19
CA ARG A 165 29.91 4.14 18.01
C ARG A 165 29.06 5.06 18.88
N ILE A 166 29.63 6.17 19.36
CA ILE A 166 28.86 7.25 20.00
C ILE A 166 28.29 8.14 18.90
N SER A 167 26.96 8.32 18.91
CA SER A 167 26.26 9.15 17.95
C SER A 167 26.66 10.63 18.10
N PRO A 168 26.99 11.34 17.01
CA PRO A 168 27.42 12.74 17.08
C PRO A 168 26.29 13.71 17.47
N VAL A 169 25.02 13.28 17.41
CA VAL A 169 23.84 14.13 17.66
C VAL A 169 23.22 13.83 19.03
N THR A 170 23.00 12.54 19.35
CA THR A 170 22.31 12.13 20.58
C THR A 170 23.26 11.80 21.73
N SER A 171 24.58 11.74 21.47
CA SER A 171 25.60 11.25 22.41
C SER A 171 25.33 9.85 23.00
N ALA A 172 24.39 9.10 22.41
CA ALA A 172 24.05 7.74 22.80
C ALA A 172 24.94 6.71 22.08
N GLU A 173 25.13 5.54 22.69
CA GLU A 173 25.77 4.40 22.02
C GLU A 173 24.84 3.81 20.96
N GLU A 174 25.28 3.81 19.70
CA GLU A 174 24.57 3.23 18.57
C GLU A 174 25.43 2.19 17.84
N PHE A 175 24.78 1.23 17.18
CA PHE A 175 25.46 0.33 16.27
C PHE A 175 25.57 1.02 14.90
N TYR A 176 26.79 1.21 14.40
CA TYR A 176 27.04 1.80 13.09
C TYR A 176 27.49 0.75 12.07
N TYR A 177 26.87 0.76 10.89
CA TYR A 177 27.29 -0.04 9.74
C TYR A 177 27.61 0.87 8.56
N PRO A 178 28.83 0.80 7.97
CA PRO A 178 29.25 1.74 6.95
C PRO A 178 28.42 1.60 5.66
N PRO A 179 27.94 2.72 5.07
CA PRO A 179 27.00 2.70 3.96
C PRO A 179 27.61 2.11 2.68
N TRP A 180 28.93 2.25 2.46
CA TRP A 180 29.59 1.67 1.29
C TRP A 180 29.63 0.15 1.33
N LYS A 181 29.78 -0.47 2.50
CA LYS A 181 29.73 -1.95 2.63
C LYS A 181 28.31 -2.46 2.41
N ARG A 182 27.31 -1.69 2.84
CA ARG A 182 25.89 -1.99 2.60
C ARG A 182 25.58 -1.93 1.12
N LEU A 183 26.03 -0.87 0.44
CA LEU A 183 25.84 -0.69 -0.99
C LEU A 183 26.59 -1.76 -1.78
N LEU A 184 27.82 -2.12 -1.39
CA LEU A 184 28.57 -3.20 -2.04
C LEU A 184 27.82 -4.54 -1.95
N PHE A 185 27.31 -4.90 -0.77
CA PHE A 185 26.53 -6.13 -0.59
C PHE A 185 25.21 -6.08 -1.39
N GLN A 186 24.51 -4.94 -1.38
CA GLN A 186 23.30 -4.76 -2.18
C GLN A 186 23.58 -4.89 -3.68
N CYS A 187 24.62 -4.25 -4.21
CA CYS A 187 24.95 -4.30 -5.62
C CYS A 187 25.50 -5.66 -6.06
N LEU A 188 26.38 -6.29 -5.28
CA LEU A 188 27.05 -7.53 -5.68
C LEU A 188 26.28 -8.80 -5.36
N VAL A 189 25.35 -8.75 -4.39
CA VAL A 189 24.58 -9.94 -3.98
C VAL A 189 23.10 -9.74 -4.28
N SER A 190 22.48 -8.65 -3.81
CA SER A 190 21.03 -8.51 -3.95
C SER A 190 20.57 -8.25 -5.39
N LEU A 191 21.23 -7.35 -6.12
CA LEU A 191 20.88 -7.06 -7.51
C LEU A 191 21.00 -8.27 -8.44
N PRO A 192 22.10 -9.04 -8.48
CA PRO A 192 22.18 -10.19 -9.37
C PRO A 192 21.18 -11.29 -9.00
N VAL A 193 20.91 -11.52 -7.71
CA VAL A 193 19.88 -12.48 -7.27
C VAL A 193 18.48 -12.01 -7.72
N CYS A 194 18.17 -10.72 -7.58
CA CYS A 194 16.90 -10.15 -8.06
C CYS A 194 16.77 -10.26 -9.58
N LEU A 195 17.82 -9.91 -10.34
CA LEU A 195 17.84 -10.02 -11.80
C LEU A 195 17.67 -11.46 -12.26
N PHE A 196 18.33 -12.40 -11.59
CA PHE A 196 18.16 -13.82 -11.85
C PHE A 196 16.71 -14.25 -11.61
N CYS A 197 16.12 -13.90 -10.47
CA CYS A 197 14.72 -14.22 -10.17
C CYS A 197 13.75 -13.62 -11.21
N LEU A 198 13.97 -12.36 -11.60
CA LEU A 198 13.17 -11.70 -12.63
C LEU A 198 13.30 -12.41 -13.99
N SER A 199 14.52 -12.76 -14.39
CA SER A 199 14.76 -13.50 -15.63
C SER A 199 14.10 -14.88 -15.62
N PHE A 200 14.14 -15.58 -14.49
CA PHE A 200 13.50 -16.88 -14.32
C PHE A 200 11.97 -16.79 -14.45
N VAL A 201 11.34 -15.85 -13.75
CA VAL A 201 9.90 -15.60 -13.86
C VAL A 201 9.51 -15.25 -15.30
N PHE A 202 10.33 -14.45 -15.99
CA PHE A 202 10.11 -14.10 -17.38
C PHE A 202 10.18 -15.32 -18.31
N LEU A 203 11.18 -16.19 -18.17
CA LEU A 203 11.31 -17.43 -18.95
C LEU A 203 10.13 -18.40 -18.71
N VAL A 204 9.72 -18.54 -17.45
CA VAL A 204 8.55 -19.34 -17.08
C VAL A 204 7.27 -18.78 -17.71
N MET A 205 7.09 -17.45 -17.69
CA MET A 205 5.97 -16.79 -18.34
C MET A 205 5.95 -17.08 -19.85
N LEU A 206 7.10 -16.98 -20.53
CA LEU A 206 7.22 -17.35 -21.95
C LEU A 206 6.86 -18.82 -22.19
N GLY A 207 7.32 -19.73 -21.32
CA GLY A 207 6.95 -21.14 -21.39
C GLY A 207 5.45 -21.37 -21.27
N CYS A 208 4.77 -20.66 -20.36
CA CYS A 208 3.32 -20.69 -20.23
C CYS A 208 2.59 -20.14 -21.47
N PHE A 209 3.12 -19.08 -22.10
CA PHE A 209 2.56 -18.55 -23.35
C PHE A 209 2.65 -19.58 -24.48
N GLN A 210 3.81 -20.24 -24.64
CA GLN A 210 3.99 -21.30 -25.64
C GLN A 210 3.04 -22.47 -25.38
N LEU A 211 2.88 -22.86 -24.12
CA LEU A 211 1.92 -23.90 -23.72
C LEU A 211 0.47 -23.49 -24.03
N GLN A 212 0.12 -22.22 -23.82
CA GLN A 212 -1.21 -21.69 -24.18
C GLN A 212 -1.44 -21.74 -25.69
N GLU A 213 -0.47 -21.34 -26.51
CA GLU A 213 -0.57 -21.41 -27.96
C GLU A 213 -0.71 -22.86 -28.45
N LEU A 214 0.05 -23.80 -27.88
CA LEU A 214 -0.05 -25.23 -28.18
C LEU A 214 -1.46 -25.77 -27.90
N VAL A 215 -2.04 -25.45 -26.73
CA VAL A 215 -3.38 -25.91 -26.34
C VAL A 215 -4.48 -25.27 -27.21
N LEU A 216 -4.28 -24.03 -27.68
CA LEU A 216 -5.21 -23.37 -28.59
C LEU A 216 -5.08 -23.87 -30.05
N SER A 217 -3.89 -24.33 -30.44
CA SER A 217 -3.61 -24.89 -31.78
C SER A 217 -4.38 -26.19 -32.05
N VAL A 218 -4.56 -27.03 -31.02
CA VAL A 218 -5.29 -28.28 -31.15
C VAL A 218 -6.80 -28.03 -31.08
N LYS A 219 -7.48 -28.08 -32.24
CA LYS A 219 -8.89 -27.70 -32.42
C LYS A 219 -9.91 -28.56 -31.63
N GLU A 220 -9.59 -29.82 -31.34
CA GLU A 220 -10.55 -30.81 -30.80
C GLU A 220 -10.58 -30.92 -29.27
N LEU A 221 -9.95 -30.00 -28.52
CA LEU A 221 -9.98 -30.09 -27.06
C LEU A 221 -11.27 -29.53 -26.43
N PRO A 222 -11.80 -30.21 -25.39
CA PRO A 222 -12.93 -29.70 -24.61
C PRO A 222 -12.59 -28.36 -23.95
N ARG A 223 -13.61 -27.51 -23.79
CA ARG A 223 -13.51 -26.12 -23.28
C ARG A 223 -12.76 -26.02 -21.94
N ILE A 224 -12.81 -27.07 -21.11
CA ILE A 224 -12.13 -27.15 -19.80
C ILE A 224 -10.61 -27.13 -19.95
N ILE A 225 -10.05 -27.83 -20.95
CA ILE A 225 -8.59 -27.94 -21.10
C ILE A 225 -7.99 -26.61 -21.59
N ARG A 226 -8.78 -25.74 -22.23
CA ARG A 226 -8.36 -24.37 -22.59
C ARG A 226 -8.09 -23.47 -21.37
N PHE A 227 -8.61 -23.81 -20.18
CA PHE A 227 -8.32 -23.08 -18.94
C PHE A 227 -7.06 -23.59 -18.23
N LEU A 228 -6.57 -24.78 -18.58
CA LEU A 228 -5.42 -25.43 -17.94
C LEU A 228 -4.15 -24.56 -17.97
N PRO A 229 -3.75 -23.92 -19.09
CA PRO A 229 -2.58 -23.05 -19.13
C PRO A 229 -2.69 -21.88 -18.15
N LYS A 230 -3.89 -21.31 -17.99
CA LYS A 230 -4.16 -20.18 -17.09
C LYS A 230 -4.07 -20.59 -15.62
N ILE A 231 -4.59 -21.78 -15.29
CA ILE A 231 -4.51 -22.34 -13.93
C ILE A 231 -3.06 -22.66 -13.58
N VAL A 232 -2.34 -23.31 -14.51
CA VAL A 232 -0.90 -23.63 -14.35
C VAL A 232 -0.09 -22.35 -14.15
N LEU A 233 -0.33 -21.31 -14.95
CA LEU A 233 0.31 -20.01 -14.79
C LEU A 233 0.06 -19.42 -13.39
N ALA A 234 -1.20 -19.40 -12.93
CA ALA A 234 -1.55 -18.85 -11.61
C ALA A 234 -0.86 -19.61 -10.47
N VAL A 235 -0.81 -20.94 -10.54
CA VAL A 235 -0.14 -21.78 -9.53
C VAL A 235 1.38 -21.52 -9.53
N ILE A 236 2.00 -21.46 -10.70
CA ILE A 236 3.45 -21.23 -10.81
C ILE A 236 3.81 -19.84 -10.30
N VAL A 237 3.08 -18.80 -10.69
CA VAL A 237 3.32 -17.43 -10.21
C VAL A 237 3.21 -17.35 -8.69
N THR A 238 2.19 -17.98 -8.10
CA THR A 238 2.01 -18.01 -6.65
C THR A 238 3.16 -18.75 -5.94
N ALA A 239 3.60 -19.88 -6.50
CA ALA A 239 4.74 -20.63 -5.96
C ALA A 239 6.05 -19.84 -6.06
N CYS A 240 6.29 -19.16 -7.18
CA CYS A 240 7.44 -18.30 -7.39
C CYS A 240 7.44 -17.10 -6.43
N ASP A 241 6.29 -16.50 -6.15
CA ASP A 241 6.16 -15.39 -5.19
C ASP A 241 6.54 -15.83 -3.78
N GLU A 242 6.05 -16.99 -3.31
CA GLU A 242 6.42 -17.53 -2.00
C GLU A 242 7.91 -17.92 -1.90
N LEU A 243 8.49 -18.45 -2.98
CA LEU A 243 9.92 -18.73 -3.04
C LEU A 243 10.74 -17.43 -3.00
N TYR A 244 10.36 -16.45 -3.80
CA TYR A 244 11.02 -15.15 -3.84
C TYR A 244 10.94 -14.44 -2.49
N LYS A 245 9.78 -14.46 -1.81
CA LYS A 245 9.64 -13.91 -0.45
C LYS A 245 10.65 -14.53 0.52
N LYS A 246 10.79 -15.86 0.52
CA LYS A 246 11.77 -16.54 1.38
C LYS A 246 13.21 -16.13 1.08
N ILE A 247 13.57 -16.05 -0.20
CA ILE A 247 14.89 -15.58 -0.64
C ILE A 247 15.11 -14.12 -0.22
N ALA A 248 14.11 -13.26 -0.41
CA ALA A 248 14.17 -11.84 -0.07
C ALA A 248 14.24 -11.58 1.44
N TYR A 249 13.62 -12.42 2.28
CA TYR A 249 13.77 -12.34 3.73
C TYR A 249 15.14 -12.83 4.22
N TRP A 250 15.76 -13.76 3.49
CA TRP A 250 17.08 -14.27 3.82
C TRP A 250 18.20 -13.29 3.44
N LEU A 251 18.01 -12.56 2.33
CA LEU A 251 18.93 -11.59 1.74
C LEU A 251 18.97 -10.26 2.52
#